data_AF-A0A6A5XXG5-F1
#
_entry.id   AF-A0A6A5XXG5-F1
#
_cell.length_a   1.000
_cell.length_b   1.000
_cell.length_c   1.000
_cell.angle_alpha   90.00
_cell.angle_beta   90.00
_cell.angle_gamma   90.00
#
_symmetry.space_group_name_H-M   'P 1'
#
loop_
_entity.id
_entity.type
_entity.pdbx_description
1 polymer ?
#
loop_
_entity_poly.entity_id
_entity_poly.type
_entity_poly.pdbx_seq_one_letter_code
_entity_poly.pdbx_strand_id
1 'polypeptide(L)'
;MSVLARRASTQLLASRSVHLRIQPRPANLSESREILRVLQRFGEISTYKYLRYEYHNPADNIALAIYQDDHGAQQALNASPIRFALERVVVDDVGLSGHKSSGGDLDDETAIAPPTPYTPGGSSGLNSSSGNSEDDMDTLMRPSQLLTQSSLRNQTDASSSPSSSSSSSAAASEQNNHNSASPSPSSSSPLPLPFETPATRPPTAKKWFQVTVDRSRVIHQDFVERQPFWKQFEPTKSTAQEDLAKVVPHPGLSDVSKRPLHHHRTPNHVLKMMSHYVEHVMPSLRQMYEEGGREMREKK
;
A
#
# COMPACT_ATOMS: atom_id res chain seq x y z
N MET A 1 12.58 -29.46 -19.66
CA MET A 1 13.39 -28.24 -19.49
C MET A 1 12.78 -27.17 -18.54
N SER A 2 11.98 -27.51 -17.52
CA SER A 2 11.19 -26.48 -16.79
C SER A 2 11.58 -26.16 -15.33
N VAL A 3 12.72 -26.65 -14.81
CA VAL A 3 13.10 -26.43 -13.40
C VAL A 3 13.98 -25.19 -13.22
N LEU A 4 14.86 -24.90 -14.18
CA LEU A 4 15.75 -23.73 -14.13
C LEU A 4 14.99 -22.41 -14.31
N ALA A 5 14.02 -22.35 -15.23
CA ALA A 5 13.22 -21.15 -15.46
C ALA A 5 12.42 -20.69 -14.21
N ARG A 6 12.05 -21.62 -13.32
CA ARG A 6 11.28 -21.32 -12.10
C ARG A 6 12.10 -20.79 -10.93
N ARG A 7 13.37 -21.21 -10.80
CA ARG A 7 14.29 -20.58 -9.83
C ARG A 7 14.53 -19.11 -10.18
N ALA A 8 14.61 -18.80 -11.48
CA ALA A 8 14.75 -17.43 -11.93
C ALA A 8 13.57 -16.55 -11.52
N SER A 9 12.32 -16.95 -11.77
CA SER A 9 11.14 -16.12 -11.45
C SER A 9 10.95 -15.84 -9.95
N THR A 10 11.21 -16.83 -9.10
CA THR A 10 11.10 -16.70 -7.63
C THR A 10 12.23 -15.87 -7.02
N GLN A 11 13.47 -16.05 -7.51
CA GLN A 11 14.60 -15.20 -7.09
C GLN A 11 14.39 -13.73 -7.51
N LEU A 12 13.82 -13.50 -8.69
CA LEU A 12 13.51 -12.16 -9.17
C LEU A 12 12.47 -11.45 -8.29
N LEU A 13 11.47 -12.16 -7.76
CA LEU A 13 10.50 -11.56 -6.83
C LEU A 13 11.13 -11.19 -5.49
N ALA A 14 11.98 -12.06 -4.94
CA ALA A 14 12.65 -11.80 -3.66
C ALA A 14 13.55 -10.56 -3.74
N SER A 15 14.29 -10.40 -4.85
CA SER A 15 15.21 -9.29 -5.03
C SER A 15 14.49 -7.94 -5.18
N ARG A 16 13.32 -7.93 -5.83
CA ARG A 16 12.44 -6.77 -6.05
C ARG A 16 11.55 -6.39 -4.86
N SER A 17 11.54 -7.21 -3.81
CA SER A 17 10.62 -7.05 -2.69
C SER A 17 11.31 -6.51 -1.44
N VAL A 18 10.69 -5.51 -0.81
CA VAL A 18 11.22 -4.86 0.39
C VAL A 18 10.18 -4.83 1.50
N HIS A 19 10.68 -5.01 2.72
CA HIS A 19 9.92 -4.92 3.94
C HIS A 19 10.12 -3.53 4.55
N LEU A 20 9.03 -2.88 4.94
CA LEU A 20 9.02 -1.49 5.38
C LEU A 20 8.61 -1.44 6.84
N ARG A 21 9.39 -0.74 7.66
CA ARG A 21 9.04 -0.40 9.04
C ARG A 21 8.86 1.11 9.14
N ILE A 22 7.64 1.54 9.47
CA ILE A 22 7.21 2.94 9.44
C ILE A 22 7.03 3.45 10.87
N GLN A 23 7.66 4.56 11.20
CA GLN A 23 7.55 5.21 12.51
C GLN A 23 7.37 6.73 12.33
N PRO A 24 6.33 7.35 12.92
CA PRO A 24 5.23 6.74 13.67
C PRO A 24 4.26 5.97 12.77
N ARG A 25 3.31 5.27 13.39
CA ARG A 25 2.23 4.57 12.70
C ARG A 25 1.45 5.51 11.75
N PRO A 26 1.18 5.10 10.50
CA PRO A 26 0.21 5.77 9.66
C PRO A 26 -1.19 5.69 10.28
N ALA A 27 -1.78 6.83 10.61
CA ALA A 27 -3.12 6.90 11.18
C ALA A 27 -4.21 6.77 10.11
N ASN A 28 -3.94 7.31 8.91
CA ASN A 28 -4.93 7.48 7.84
C ASN A 28 -4.41 6.93 6.49
N LEU A 29 -5.35 6.68 5.57
CA LEU A 29 -5.05 6.30 4.19
C LEU A 29 -4.23 7.36 3.44
N SER A 30 -4.47 8.65 3.71
CA SER A 30 -3.71 9.76 3.12
C SER A 30 -2.23 9.68 3.47
N GLU A 31 -1.88 9.43 4.74
CA GLU A 31 -0.48 9.26 5.17
C GLU A 31 0.18 8.05 4.47
N SER A 32 -0.56 6.94 4.34
CA SER A 32 -0.08 5.75 3.61
C SER A 32 0.14 6.01 2.12
N ARG A 33 -0.73 6.77 1.46
CA ARG A 33 -0.56 7.19 0.06
C ARG A 33 0.66 8.09 -0.13
N GLU A 34 0.95 8.98 0.82
CA GLU A 34 2.16 9.79 0.76
C GLU A 34 3.43 8.96 0.96
N ILE A 35 3.43 8.00 1.89
CA ILE A 35 4.53 7.04 2.03
C ILE A 35 4.77 6.31 0.71
N LEU A 36 3.70 5.85 0.05
CA LEU A 36 3.79 5.23 -1.27
C LEU A 36 4.41 6.18 -2.32
N ARG A 37 3.97 7.44 -2.37
CA ARG A 37 4.53 8.46 -3.29
C ARG A 37 6.02 8.71 -3.05
N VAL A 38 6.46 8.71 -1.78
CA VAL A 38 7.88 8.83 -1.44
C VAL A 38 8.66 7.61 -1.95
N LEU A 39 8.14 6.40 -1.74
CA LEU A 39 8.79 5.16 -2.18
C LEU A 39 8.82 5.02 -3.71
N GLN A 40 7.84 5.56 -4.42
CA GLN A 40 7.79 5.59 -5.89
C GLN A 40 8.93 6.42 -6.51
N ARG A 41 9.62 7.27 -5.74
CA ARG A 41 10.78 8.04 -6.24
C ARG A 41 11.99 7.17 -6.54
N PHE A 42 12.07 5.99 -5.93
CA PHE A 42 13.14 5.02 -6.17
C PHE A 42 12.83 4.08 -7.34
N GLY A 43 11.58 4.02 -7.78
CA GLY A 43 11.14 3.18 -8.89
C GLY A 43 9.64 2.89 -8.84
N GLU A 44 9.12 2.32 -9.92
CA GLU A 44 7.72 1.92 -10.01
C GLU A 44 7.41 0.77 -9.06
N ILE A 45 6.31 0.90 -8.31
CA ILE A 45 5.87 -0.10 -7.33
C ILE A 45 4.67 -0.83 -7.91
N SER A 46 4.84 -2.14 -8.12
CA SER A 46 3.80 -3.02 -8.63
C SER A 46 2.77 -3.36 -7.54
N THR A 47 3.21 -3.51 -6.29
CA THR A 47 2.32 -3.86 -5.18
C THR A 47 2.77 -3.17 -3.91
N TYR A 48 1.82 -2.57 -3.20
CA TYR A 48 2.01 -2.01 -1.87
C TYR A 48 0.91 -2.55 -0.96
N LYS A 49 1.29 -3.26 0.10
CA LYS A 49 0.37 -3.89 1.06
C LYS A 49 0.76 -3.49 2.48
N TYR A 50 -0.20 -2.95 3.23
CA TYR A 50 -0.02 -2.68 4.65
C TYR A 50 -0.43 -3.90 5.48
N LEU A 51 0.40 -4.31 6.44
CA LEU A 51 0.23 -5.58 7.16
C LEU A 51 -0.61 -5.47 8.44
N ARG A 52 -1.24 -4.32 8.72
CA ARG A 52 -2.16 -4.15 9.85
C ARG A 52 -3.30 -5.16 9.86
N TYR A 53 -3.86 -5.44 8.69
CA TYR A 53 -4.99 -6.36 8.54
C TYR A 53 -4.53 -7.74 8.09
N GLU A 54 -3.25 -8.07 8.30
CA GLU A 54 -2.77 -9.39 7.99
C GLU A 54 -3.34 -10.40 9.00
N TYR A 55 -3.95 -11.45 8.47
CA TYR A 55 -4.75 -12.39 9.26
C TYR A 55 -3.93 -13.12 10.35
N HIS A 56 -2.70 -13.54 10.05
CA HIS A 56 -1.90 -14.35 10.97
C HIS A 56 -0.95 -13.51 11.85
N ASN A 57 -0.47 -12.38 11.33
CA ASN A 57 0.52 -11.57 12.04
C ASN A 57 0.25 -10.09 11.76
N PRO A 58 -0.84 -9.54 12.33
CA PRO A 58 -1.16 -8.13 12.16
C PRO A 58 -0.01 -7.30 12.71
N ALA A 59 0.50 -6.40 11.88
CA ALA A 59 1.63 -5.55 12.23
C ALA A 59 1.35 -4.10 11.85
N ASP A 60 1.08 -3.29 12.87
CA ASP A 60 0.62 -1.91 12.74
C ASP A 60 1.66 -0.93 12.18
N ASN A 61 2.93 -1.28 12.15
CA ASN A 61 3.98 -0.39 11.66
C ASN A 61 4.73 -0.96 10.47
N ILE A 62 4.14 -1.96 9.81
CA ILE A 62 4.82 -2.74 8.79
C ILE A 62 4.03 -2.70 7.48
N ALA A 63 4.75 -2.47 6.39
CA ALA A 63 4.24 -2.58 5.04
C ALA A 63 5.17 -3.43 4.18
N LEU A 64 4.63 -3.96 3.09
CA LEU A 64 5.34 -4.69 2.06
C LEU A 64 5.24 -3.90 0.76
N ALA A 65 6.36 -3.70 0.08
CA ALA A 65 6.39 -3.14 -1.27
C ALA A 65 7.14 -4.07 -2.22
N ILE A 66 6.60 -4.26 -3.42
CA ILE A 66 7.21 -5.02 -4.51
C ILE A 66 7.41 -4.07 -5.68
N TYR A 67 8.67 -3.83 -6.03
CA TYR A 67 9.05 -2.97 -7.15
C TYR A 67 8.87 -3.70 -8.49
N GLN A 68 8.72 -2.91 -9.56
CA GLN A 68 8.74 -3.40 -10.92
C GLN A 68 10.12 -3.88 -11.36
N ASP A 69 11.17 -3.26 -10.82
CA ASP A 69 12.56 -3.58 -11.14
C ASP A 69 13.39 -3.81 -9.88
N ASP A 70 14.43 -4.64 -9.99
CA ASP A 70 15.35 -4.94 -8.89
C ASP A 70 16.14 -3.70 -8.46
N HIS A 71 16.49 -2.87 -9.45
CA HIS A 71 17.23 -1.63 -9.23
C HIS A 71 16.48 -0.65 -8.32
N GLY A 72 15.16 -0.54 -8.48
CA GLY A 72 14.35 0.36 -7.63
C GLY A 72 14.28 -0.11 -6.17
N ALA A 73 14.17 -1.42 -5.96
CA ALA A 73 14.25 -2.02 -4.63
C ALA A 73 15.62 -1.78 -3.99
N GLN A 74 16.71 -1.97 -4.75
CA GLN A 74 18.07 -1.75 -4.25
C GLN A 74 18.34 -0.27 -3.94
N GLN A 75 17.84 0.67 -4.75
CA GLN A 75 17.94 2.10 -4.44
C GLN A 75 17.22 2.46 -3.14
N ALA A 76 16.01 1.95 -2.94
CA ALA A 76 15.27 2.16 -1.70
C ALA A 76 16.00 1.59 -0.47
N LEU A 77 16.64 0.41 -0.61
CA LEU A 77 17.49 -0.18 0.43
C LEU A 77 18.71 0.70 0.74
N ASN A 78 19.38 1.22 -0.28
CA ASN A 78 20.55 2.10 -0.10
C ASN A 78 20.16 3.45 0.54
N ALA A 79 18.94 3.91 0.34
CA ALA A 79 18.39 5.13 0.94
C ALA A 79 17.83 4.92 2.37
N SER A 80 17.84 3.69 2.87
CA SER A 80 17.36 3.36 4.21
C SER A 80 18.30 3.91 5.28
N PRO A 81 17.81 4.56 6.35
CA PRO A 81 16.41 4.91 6.62
C PRO A 81 15.94 6.19 5.91
N ILE A 82 14.74 6.17 5.35
CA ILE A 82 14.14 7.31 4.62
C ILE A 82 13.35 8.17 5.61
N ARG A 83 13.66 9.47 5.70
CA ARG A 83 12.99 10.43 6.60
C ARG A 83 12.32 11.55 5.81
N PHE A 84 11.07 11.85 6.13
CA PHE A 84 10.33 12.95 5.51
C PHE A 84 9.25 13.48 6.46
N ALA A 85 8.78 14.71 6.22
CA ALA A 85 7.67 15.29 6.96
C ALA A 85 6.46 15.43 6.04
N LEU A 86 5.26 15.10 6.54
CA LEU A 86 4.00 15.38 5.87
C LEU A 86 3.43 16.70 6.40
N GLU A 87 3.07 17.59 5.49
CA GLU A 87 2.39 18.85 5.79
C GLU A 87 0.88 18.66 5.68
N ARG A 88 0.17 18.76 6.81
CA ARG A 88 -1.30 18.82 6.81
C ARG A 88 -1.71 20.27 6.83
N VAL A 89 -2.49 20.68 5.83
CA VAL A 89 -3.20 21.96 5.85
C VAL A 89 -4.26 21.86 6.95
N VAL A 90 -4.06 22.60 8.04
CA VAL A 90 -5.10 22.76 9.06
C VAL A 90 -6.00 23.84 8.50
N VAL A 91 -7.16 23.44 7.99
CA VAL A 91 -8.22 24.41 7.73
C VAL A 91 -8.74 24.76 9.12
N ASP A 92 -8.34 25.93 9.63
CA ASP A 92 -8.89 26.48 10.86
C ASP A 92 -10.36 26.77 10.59
N ASP A 93 -11.21 25.78 10.88
CA ASP A 93 -12.66 25.95 10.89
C ASP A 93 -12.98 26.83 12.12
N VAL A 94 -12.91 28.14 11.89
CA VAL A 94 -13.17 29.18 12.88
C VAL A 94 -14.64 29.13 13.27
N GLY A 95 -14.92 28.25 14.23
CA GLY A 95 -16.10 28.32 15.08
C GLY A 95 -17.07 27.18 14.87
N LEU A 96 -16.86 26.07 15.59
CA LEU A 96 -17.84 25.44 16.50
C LEU A 96 -17.32 24.05 16.92
N SER A 97 -17.32 23.81 18.23
CA SER A 97 -17.06 22.53 18.92
C SER A 97 -15.59 22.16 19.22
N GLY A 98 -15.21 22.43 20.47
CA GLY A 98 -14.04 21.87 21.12
C GLY A 98 -14.23 20.40 21.49
N HIS A 99 -14.21 19.50 20.52
CA HIS A 99 -13.99 18.09 20.80
C HIS A 99 -12.49 17.80 20.77
N LYS A 100 -11.87 17.82 21.96
CA LYS A 100 -10.56 17.19 22.19
C LYS A 100 -10.62 15.75 21.68
N SER A 101 -9.96 15.47 20.57
CA SER A 101 -9.57 14.12 20.18
C SER A 101 -8.50 13.62 21.15
N SER A 102 -8.95 13.28 22.35
CA SER A 102 -8.22 12.47 23.32
C SER A 102 -7.98 11.12 22.67
N GLY A 103 -6.73 10.81 22.36
CA GLY A 103 -6.31 9.44 22.08
C GLY A 103 -6.62 8.60 23.32
N GLY A 104 -7.68 7.82 23.25
CA GLY A 104 -7.99 6.82 24.26
C GLY A 104 -7.03 5.66 24.11
N ASP A 105 -6.05 5.60 25.01
CA ASP A 105 -5.56 4.35 25.56
C ASP A 105 -6.77 3.62 26.16
N LEU A 106 -7.14 2.48 25.58
CA LEU A 106 -8.08 1.52 26.16
C LEU A 106 -7.28 0.25 26.50
N ASP A 107 -6.56 0.33 27.61
CA ASP A 107 -6.08 -0.83 28.37
C ASP A 107 -6.77 -0.77 29.75
N ASP A 108 -7.91 -1.47 29.91
CA ASP A 108 -8.40 -2.00 31.20
C ASP A 108 -9.59 -2.94 30.92
N GLU A 109 -9.42 -4.24 31.11
CA GLU A 109 -9.90 -4.97 32.30
C GLU A 109 -11.43 -5.06 32.38
N THR A 110 -11.96 -6.24 32.08
CA THR A 110 -13.02 -6.89 32.88
C THR A 110 -13.31 -8.30 32.38
N ALA A 111 -12.98 -9.27 33.24
CA ALA A 111 -13.74 -10.50 33.34
C ALA A 111 -15.22 -10.17 33.66
N ILE A 112 -16.17 -11.03 33.25
CA ILE A 112 -17.31 -11.54 34.04
C ILE A 112 -18.31 -12.27 33.12
N ALA A 113 -18.51 -13.56 33.44
CA ALA A 113 -19.77 -14.29 33.71
C ALA A 113 -21.06 -14.12 32.84
N PRO A 114 -22.00 -15.09 32.92
CA PRO A 114 -23.06 -15.34 31.94
C PRO A 114 -24.35 -14.48 32.12
N PRO A 115 -25.26 -14.47 31.12
CA PRO A 115 -26.24 -13.41 30.91
C PRO A 115 -27.52 -13.50 31.76
N THR A 116 -28.05 -12.34 32.16
CA THR A 116 -29.41 -12.16 32.67
C THR A 116 -30.39 -11.74 31.55
N PRO A 117 -31.66 -12.17 31.59
CA PRO A 117 -32.63 -11.95 30.52
C PRO A 117 -33.33 -10.56 30.55
N TYR A 118 -33.76 -10.19 29.34
CA TYR A 118 -34.42 -8.99 28.86
C TYR A 118 -35.59 -8.41 29.68
N THR A 119 -35.72 -7.08 29.62
CA THR A 119 -36.95 -6.31 29.91
C THR A 119 -37.27 -5.41 28.69
N PRO A 120 -38.47 -5.48 28.07
CA PRO A 120 -38.83 -4.60 26.97
C PRO A 120 -39.78 -3.46 27.42
N GLY A 121 -39.48 -2.26 26.96
CA GLY A 121 -40.32 -1.05 27.04
C GLY A 121 -39.42 0.15 26.78
N GLY A 122 -39.61 1.04 25.81
CA GLY A 122 -40.79 1.41 25.04
C GLY A 122 -40.92 2.93 25.16
N SER A 123 -40.59 3.69 24.10
CA SER A 123 -41.13 5.05 23.85
C SER A 123 -40.47 5.71 22.63
N SER A 124 -41.28 5.88 21.59
CA SER A 124 -41.49 7.09 20.77
C SER A 124 -40.46 8.24 20.82
N GLY A 125 -39.98 8.64 19.64
CA GLY A 125 -39.41 9.97 19.40
C GLY A 125 -38.85 10.14 17.99
N LEU A 126 -39.71 10.48 17.00
CA LEU A 126 -39.28 10.89 15.67
C LEU A 126 -39.03 12.40 15.65
N ASN A 127 -37.79 12.80 15.36
CA ASN A 127 -37.46 14.16 14.95
C ASN A 127 -36.34 14.15 13.89
N SER A 128 -36.73 14.50 12.67
CA SER A 128 -36.09 15.49 11.77
C SER A 128 -34.58 15.40 11.40
N SER A 129 -34.35 15.11 10.10
CA SER A 129 -33.47 15.84 9.15
C SER A 129 -31.99 16.10 9.47
N SER A 130 -31.08 15.66 8.58
CA SER A 130 -30.24 16.53 7.71
C SER A 130 -28.96 15.85 7.18
N GLY A 131 -28.71 16.01 5.88
CA GLY A 131 -27.40 16.38 5.31
C GLY A 131 -26.35 15.29 5.09
N ASN A 132 -26.37 14.66 3.92
CA ASN A 132 -25.21 13.98 3.33
C ASN A 132 -24.16 15.01 2.88
N SER A 133 -22.91 14.84 3.32
CA SER A 133 -21.72 15.49 2.76
C SER A 133 -20.51 14.57 2.93
N GLU A 134 -20.35 13.60 2.03
CA GLU A 134 -19.23 12.62 2.06
C GLU A 134 -18.15 12.84 0.98
N ASP A 135 -18.27 13.84 0.10
CA ASP A 135 -17.43 13.89 -1.12
C ASP A 135 -16.24 14.87 -1.15
N ASP A 136 -15.86 15.53 -0.03
CA ASP A 136 -14.90 16.66 -0.09
C ASP A 136 -13.57 16.50 0.67
N MET A 137 -13.10 15.26 0.91
CA MET A 137 -11.87 15.00 1.70
C MET A 137 -10.61 14.66 0.89
N ASP A 138 -10.67 14.55 -0.44
CA ASP A 138 -9.48 14.28 -1.29
C ASP A 138 -8.72 15.55 -1.72
N THR A 139 -9.22 16.74 -1.34
CA THR A 139 -8.73 18.02 -1.84
C THR A 139 -7.61 18.58 -0.93
N LEU A 140 -6.36 18.53 -1.42
CA LEU A 140 -5.19 19.37 -1.01
C LEU A 140 -4.16 18.84 0.04
N MET A 141 -3.77 17.56 0.00
CA MET A 141 -2.42 17.20 0.49
C MET A 141 -1.39 17.39 -0.64
N ARG A 142 -0.65 18.50 -0.57
CA ARG A 142 0.45 18.82 -1.49
C ARG A 142 1.72 18.10 -1.01
N PRO A 143 2.49 17.41 -1.88
CA PRO A 143 3.69 16.70 -1.47
C PRO A 143 4.77 17.68 -0.96
N SER A 144 5.16 17.54 0.29
CA SER A 144 6.20 18.34 0.94
C SER A 144 7.61 17.93 0.53
N GLN A 145 8.52 18.91 0.61
CA GLN A 145 9.92 18.81 0.20
C GLN A 145 10.66 17.72 0.98
N LEU A 146 11.30 16.81 0.23
CA LEU A 146 12.06 15.69 0.76
C LEU A 146 13.47 16.18 1.09
N LEU A 147 13.87 16.15 2.36
CA LEU A 147 15.24 16.45 2.77
C LEU A 147 16.10 15.20 2.57
N THR A 148 16.71 15.05 1.40
CA THR A 148 17.84 14.14 1.22
C THR A 148 19.08 14.75 1.83
N GLN A 149 19.54 14.23 2.98
CA GLN A 149 20.90 14.46 3.48
C GLN A 149 21.90 13.78 2.54
N SER A 150 22.36 14.49 1.51
CA SER A 150 23.48 14.02 0.66
C SER A 150 24.56 15.08 0.40
N SER A 151 24.55 16.20 1.13
CA SER A 151 25.54 17.27 0.99
C SER A 151 26.42 17.45 2.24
N LEU A 152 27.16 16.42 2.64
CA LEU A 152 28.34 16.55 3.52
C LEU A 152 29.25 15.33 3.32
N ARG A 153 29.96 15.27 2.19
CA ARG A 153 31.16 14.44 2.08
C ARG A 153 32.17 15.04 1.10
N ASN A 154 33.12 15.76 1.71
CA ASN A 154 34.53 15.94 1.34
C ASN A 154 34.88 16.38 -0.08
N GLN A 155 35.09 17.70 -0.21
CA GLN A 155 36.24 18.23 -0.95
C GLN A 155 37.51 17.93 -0.15
N THR A 156 38.42 17.13 -0.70
CA THR A 156 39.86 17.28 -0.50
C THR A 156 40.57 16.75 -1.73
N ASP A 157 41.41 17.62 -2.27
CA ASP A 157 42.38 17.53 -3.35
C ASP A 157 43.07 16.17 -3.57
N ALA A 158 43.30 15.81 -4.85
CA ALA A 158 44.63 15.85 -5.46
C ALA A 158 44.68 15.11 -6.81
N SER A 159 45.05 15.89 -7.82
CA SER A 159 45.75 15.58 -9.07
C SER A 159 46.32 14.17 -9.31
N SER A 160 45.89 13.54 -10.42
CA SER A 160 46.81 12.85 -11.37
C SER A 160 46.07 12.37 -12.63
N SER A 161 46.28 13.08 -13.75
CA SER A 161 46.25 12.57 -15.14
C SER A 161 47.59 11.81 -15.42
N PRO A 162 47.84 11.08 -16.54
CA PRO A 162 47.20 11.19 -17.87
C PRO A 162 47.05 9.89 -18.74
N SER A 163 46.42 10.08 -19.92
CA SER A 163 46.63 9.44 -21.26
C SER A 163 46.43 7.91 -21.38
N SER A 164 45.96 7.28 -22.45
CA SER A 164 45.56 7.54 -23.86
C SER A 164 44.94 6.19 -24.33
N SER A 165 44.05 6.00 -25.30
CA SER A 165 44.16 6.26 -26.74
C SER A 165 42.98 5.56 -27.47
N SER A 166 42.40 6.22 -28.49
CA SER A 166 41.96 5.74 -29.83
C SER A 166 41.24 4.37 -29.99
N SER A 167 40.23 4.15 -30.85
CA SER A 167 39.81 4.77 -32.12
C SER A 167 38.58 4.05 -32.72
N SER A 168 37.83 4.78 -33.57
CA SER A 168 37.05 4.37 -34.78
C SER A 168 35.87 3.38 -34.61
N SER A 169 34.74 3.45 -35.30
CA SER A 169 34.35 3.99 -36.63
C SER A 169 32.80 3.97 -36.70
N ALA A 170 32.11 5.04 -37.13
CA ALA A 170 31.73 5.40 -38.50
C ALA A 170 30.32 4.94 -38.94
N ALA A 171 29.57 5.94 -39.43
CA ALA A 171 28.52 5.91 -40.47
C ALA A 171 27.17 5.23 -40.20
N ALA A 172 26.10 6.04 -40.11
CA ALA A 172 25.11 6.16 -41.19
C ALA A 172 24.07 7.25 -40.83
N SER A 173 23.87 8.16 -41.76
CA SER A 173 23.01 9.32 -41.68
C SER A 173 21.63 9.07 -42.32
N GLU A 174 20.70 9.93 -41.90
CA GLU A 174 19.55 10.48 -42.65
C GLU A 174 18.20 9.76 -42.71
N GLN A 175 17.18 10.64 -42.69
CA GLN A 175 15.74 10.48 -42.92
C GLN A 175 14.88 10.04 -41.71
N ASN A 176 13.73 10.63 -41.39
CA ASN A 176 13.09 11.85 -41.87
C ASN A 176 12.01 12.26 -40.84
N ASN A 177 11.66 13.53 -40.91
CA ASN A 177 10.84 14.33 -40.02
C ASN A 177 9.32 14.08 -40.15
N HIS A 178 8.56 14.68 -39.22
CA HIS A 178 7.10 14.91 -39.15
C HIS A 178 6.25 13.95 -38.30
N ASN A 179 5.85 14.39 -37.10
CA ASN A 179 4.44 14.73 -36.88
C ASN A 179 4.16 15.60 -35.63
N SER A 180 3.77 16.84 -35.88
CA SER A 180 2.67 17.58 -35.24
C SER A 180 2.58 17.61 -33.71
N ALA A 181 3.36 18.50 -33.10
CA ALA A 181 3.07 19.04 -31.77
C ALA A 181 1.96 20.10 -31.85
N SER A 182 0.85 19.83 -31.17
CA SER A 182 -0.23 20.81 -30.94
C SER A 182 0.20 21.76 -29.82
N PRO A 183 0.22 23.09 -30.03
CA PRO A 183 0.57 24.06 -28.99
C PRO A 183 -0.60 24.19 -28.00
N SER A 184 -0.48 23.52 -26.85
CA SER A 184 -1.39 23.74 -25.73
C SER A 184 -1.31 25.20 -25.24
N PRO A 185 -2.44 25.89 -25.02
CA PRO A 185 -2.47 27.29 -24.63
C PRO A 185 -1.82 27.43 -23.26
N SER A 186 -0.73 28.19 -23.22
CA SER A 186 -0.11 28.68 -22.00
C SER A 186 -1.14 29.49 -21.22
N SER A 187 -1.71 28.89 -20.17
CA SER A 187 -2.51 29.60 -19.18
C SER A 187 -1.62 30.59 -18.43
N SER A 188 -1.49 31.80 -18.97
CA SER A 188 -0.85 32.94 -18.32
C SER A 188 -1.62 33.25 -17.05
N SER A 189 -1.15 32.72 -15.92
CA SER A 189 -1.65 33.14 -14.61
C SER A 189 -1.40 34.65 -14.53
N PRO A 190 -2.44 35.47 -14.29
CA PRO A 190 -2.32 36.92 -14.30
C PRO A 190 -1.25 37.34 -13.30
N LEU A 191 -0.40 38.28 -13.72
CA LEU A 191 0.63 38.85 -12.85
C LEU A 191 -0.05 39.42 -11.59
N PRO A 192 0.42 39.05 -10.38
CA PRO A 192 -0.18 39.51 -9.13
C PRO A 192 -0.11 41.04 -9.04
N LEU A 193 -1.20 41.64 -8.58
CA LEU A 193 -1.31 43.10 -8.47
C LEU A 193 -0.32 43.62 -7.42
N PRO A 194 0.30 44.80 -7.62
CA PRO A 194 1.36 45.32 -6.75
C PRO A 194 0.92 45.66 -5.31
N PHE A 195 -0.37 45.53 -4.98
CA PHE A 195 -0.93 45.80 -3.65
C PHE A 195 -1.75 44.64 -3.08
N GLU A 196 -1.66 43.45 -3.69
CA GLU A 196 -2.32 42.28 -3.15
C GLU A 196 -1.62 41.87 -1.85
N THR A 197 -2.35 41.95 -0.74
CA THR A 197 -1.82 41.57 0.58
C THR A 197 -1.39 40.11 0.49
N PRO A 198 -0.14 39.75 0.85
CA PRO A 198 0.34 38.39 0.65
C PRO A 198 -0.61 37.44 1.37
N ALA A 199 -1.27 36.57 0.60
CA ALA A 199 -2.23 35.61 1.14
C ALA A 199 -1.55 34.85 2.29
N THR A 200 -2.04 35.06 3.50
CA THR A 200 -1.48 34.43 4.69
C THR A 200 -1.67 32.94 4.52
N ARG A 201 -0.58 32.20 4.35
CA ARG A 201 -0.65 30.74 4.16
C ARG A 201 -1.28 30.15 5.42
N PRO A 202 -2.30 29.28 5.31
CA PRO A 202 -2.90 28.64 6.46
C PRO A 202 -1.82 27.89 7.25
N PRO A 203 -1.91 27.84 8.59
CA PRO A 203 -0.95 27.11 9.40
C PRO A 203 -0.94 25.63 8.98
N THR A 204 0.25 25.10 8.72
CA THR A 204 0.42 23.68 8.37
C THR A 204 1.06 22.93 9.54
N ALA A 205 0.44 21.82 9.94
CA ALA A 205 1.02 20.92 10.93
C ALA A 205 1.98 19.96 10.23
N LYS A 206 3.21 19.83 10.75
CA LYS A 206 4.25 18.93 10.20
C LYS A 206 4.36 17.66 11.04
N LYS A 207 4.14 16.49 10.43
CA LYS A 207 4.34 15.18 11.06
C LYS A 207 5.51 14.46 10.41
N TRP A 208 6.54 14.14 11.19
CA TRP A 208 7.74 13.46 10.70
C TRP A 208 7.53 11.94 10.66
N PHE A 209 7.98 11.32 9.58
CA PHE A 209 8.01 9.89 9.37
C PHE A 209 9.44 9.43 9.09
N GLN A 210 9.75 8.24 9.59
CA GLN A 210 10.94 7.46 9.27
C GLN A 210 10.49 6.10 8.75
N VAL A 211 10.95 5.74 7.57
CA VAL A 211 10.70 4.46 6.92
C VAL A 211 12.03 3.73 6.81
N THR A 212 12.19 2.67 7.60
CA THR A 212 13.31 1.74 7.47
C THR A 212 12.94 0.68 6.45
N VAL A 213 13.76 0.57 5.41
CA VAL A 213 13.61 -0.40 4.32
C VAL A 213 14.58 -1.54 4.57
N ASP A 214 14.06 -2.76 4.63
CA ASP A 214 14.81 -4.00 4.79
C ASP A 214 14.53 -4.94 3.61
N ARG A 215 15.50 -5.80 3.28
CA ARG A 215 15.29 -6.82 2.24
C ARG A 215 14.23 -7.80 2.71
N SER A 216 13.24 -8.10 1.88
CA SER A 216 12.22 -9.08 2.28
C SER A 216 12.85 -10.44 2.54
N ARG A 217 12.79 -10.90 3.78
CA ARG A 217 13.14 -12.28 4.16
C ARG A 217 11.95 -13.23 4.04
N VAL A 218 10.75 -12.68 3.80
CA VAL A 218 9.52 -13.45 3.70
C VAL A 218 9.46 -14.09 2.32
N ILE A 219 9.25 -15.40 2.30
CA ILE A 219 8.89 -16.12 1.08
C ILE A 219 7.47 -15.68 0.72
N HIS A 220 7.31 -14.75 -0.22
CA HIS A 220 5.99 -14.21 -0.61
C HIS A 220 5.00 -15.30 -1.02
N GLN A 221 5.53 -16.39 -1.58
CA GLN A 221 4.75 -17.58 -1.86
C GLN A 221 4.13 -18.21 -0.60
N ASP A 222 4.82 -18.24 0.55
CA ASP A 222 4.23 -18.70 1.83
C ASP A 222 3.09 -17.80 2.27
N PHE A 223 3.28 -16.50 2.11
CA PHE A 223 2.29 -15.51 2.51
C PHE A 223 1.00 -15.62 1.69
N VAL A 224 1.15 -15.82 0.38
CA VAL A 224 0.06 -16.07 -0.54
C VAL A 224 -0.64 -17.39 -0.21
N GLU A 225 0.13 -18.48 0.02
CA GLU A 225 -0.40 -19.79 0.41
C GLU A 225 -1.11 -19.82 1.78
N ARG A 226 -0.86 -18.83 2.63
CA ARG A 226 -1.54 -18.64 3.92
C ARG A 226 -2.80 -17.80 3.84
N GLN A 227 -3.15 -17.22 2.69
CA GLN A 227 -4.39 -16.46 2.65
C GLN A 227 -5.60 -17.41 2.79
N PRO A 228 -6.61 -17.06 3.60
CA PRO A 228 -7.83 -17.88 3.78
C PRO A 228 -8.49 -18.34 2.47
N PHE A 229 -8.42 -17.47 1.46
CA PHE A 229 -9.00 -17.68 0.14
C PHE A 229 -8.02 -18.28 -0.87
N TRP A 230 -6.78 -18.56 -0.46
CA TRP A 230 -5.80 -19.25 -1.28
C TRP A 230 -6.00 -20.75 -1.20
N LYS A 231 -6.97 -21.25 -1.95
CA LYS A 231 -7.17 -22.67 -2.17
C LYS A 231 -6.64 -23.03 -3.55
N GLN A 232 -6.11 -24.24 -3.71
CA GLN A 232 -5.96 -24.81 -5.06
C GLN A 232 -7.34 -24.73 -5.72
N PHE A 233 -7.43 -23.98 -6.81
CA PHE A 233 -8.63 -23.96 -7.62
C PHE A 233 -8.74 -25.34 -8.26
N GLU A 234 -9.45 -26.23 -7.59
CA GLU A 234 -9.95 -27.45 -8.20
C GLU A 234 -11.19 -27.04 -8.98
N PRO A 235 -11.13 -27.04 -10.33
CA PRO A 235 -12.30 -26.76 -11.13
C PRO A 235 -13.42 -27.68 -10.64
N THR A 236 -14.59 -27.13 -10.34
CA THR A 236 -15.74 -28.00 -10.14
C THR A 236 -15.95 -28.78 -11.43
N LYS A 237 -16.41 -30.03 -11.34
CA LYS A 237 -16.65 -30.92 -12.50
C LYS A 237 -17.86 -30.48 -13.33
N SER A 238 -17.97 -29.18 -13.58
CA SER A 238 -18.93 -28.58 -14.50
C SER A 238 -18.37 -28.67 -15.91
N THR A 239 -19.20 -29.10 -16.85
CA THR A 239 -18.84 -29.27 -18.26
C THR A 239 -18.28 -27.99 -18.87
N ALA A 240 -18.79 -26.82 -18.46
CA ALA A 240 -18.30 -25.52 -18.92
C ALA A 240 -16.87 -25.22 -18.41
N GLN A 241 -16.53 -25.73 -17.23
CA GLN A 241 -15.23 -25.51 -16.60
C GLN A 241 -14.17 -26.46 -17.18
N GLU A 242 -14.55 -27.69 -17.53
CA GLU A 242 -13.72 -28.63 -18.28
C GLU A 242 -13.41 -28.12 -19.70
N ASP A 243 -14.36 -27.39 -20.32
CA ASP A 243 -14.15 -26.79 -21.63
C ASP A 243 -13.20 -25.57 -21.55
N LEU A 244 -13.42 -24.69 -20.58
CA LEU A 244 -12.48 -23.60 -20.27
C LEU A 244 -11.08 -24.14 -19.92
N ALA A 245 -10.98 -25.32 -19.30
CA ALA A 245 -9.70 -25.93 -18.96
C ALA A 245 -8.88 -26.38 -20.17
N LYS A 246 -9.53 -26.65 -21.31
CA LYS A 246 -8.87 -26.98 -22.56
C LYS A 246 -8.35 -25.73 -23.28
N VAL A 247 -9.07 -24.62 -23.16
CA VAL A 247 -8.81 -23.38 -23.90
C VAL A 247 -7.89 -22.43 -23.12
N VAL A 248 -8.10 -22.30 -21.81
CA VAL A 248 -7.32 -21.40 -20.96
C VAL A 248 -6.06 -22.13 -20.52
N PRO A 249 -4.85 -21.60 -20.82
CA PRO A 249 -3.64 -22.13 -20.24
C PRO A 249 -3.70 -21.97 -18.72
N HIS A 250 -4.07 -23.04 -18.04
CA HIS A 250 -3.95 -23.20 -16.60
C HIS A 250 -2.51 -23.08 -16.05
N PRO A 251 -1.45 -23.41 -16.84
CA PRO A 251 -0.09 -23.16 -16.39
C PRO A 251 0.13 -21.65 -16.23
N GLY A 252 0.37 -21.20 -15.00
CA GLY A 252 0.70 -19.80 -14.69
C GLY A 252 -0.38 -18.97 -13.99
N LEU A 253 -1.66 -19.34 -14.06
CA LEU A 253 -2.75 -18.61 -13.37
C LEU A 253 -2.93 -19.04 -11.89
N SER A 254 -2.46 -20.23 -11.52
CA SER A 254 -2.42 -20.74 -10.13
C SER A 254 -1.12 -21.48 -9.79
N ASP A 255 -0.11 -21.39 -10.65
CA ASP A 255 1.17 -22.11 -10.57
C ASP A 255 2.16 -21.53 -9.54
N VAL A 256 1.64 -21.04 -8.42
CA VAL A 256 2.42 -21.02 -7.18
C VAL A 256 2.50 -22.45 -6.59
N SER A 257 1.71 -23.41 -7.08
CA SER A 257 1.41 -24.66 -6.37
C SER A 257 2.42 -25.83 -6.48
N LYS A 258 3.61 -25.66 -7.08
CA LYS A 258 4.62 -26.73 -7.03
C LYS A 258 5.95 -26.24 -6.47
N ARG A 259 5.99 -26.09 -5.14
CA ARG A 259 7.26 -26.03 -4.41
C ARG A 259 8.08 -27.29 -4.73
N PRO A 260 9.41 -27.18 -4.85
CA PRO A 260 10.29 -28.34 -4.86
C PRO A 260 9.97 -29.22 -3.64
N LEU A 261 10.09 -30.55 -3.80
CA LEU A 261 9.65 -31.56 -2.84
C LEU A 261 10.22 -31.41 -1.41
N HIS A 262 11.22 -30.55 -1.20
CA HIS A 262 11.93 -30.34 0.07
C HIS A 262 11.95 -28.88 0.57
N HIS A 263 11.23 -27.95 -0.05
CA HIS A 263 11.17 -26.58 0.48
C HIS A 263 10.24 -26.52 1.70
N HIS A 264 10.65 -25.83 2.76
CA HIS A 264 9.85 -25.65 3.98
C HIS A 264 8.44 -25.21 3.60
N ARG A 265 7.44 -26.01 3.99
CA ARG A 265 6.02 -25.73 3.80
C ARG A 265 5.48 -25.03 5.04
N THR A 266 4.42 -24.25 4.88
CA THR A 266 3.55 -23.88 6.01
C THR A 266 3.18 -25.19 6.74
N PRO A 267 3.54 -25.33 8.03
CA PRO A 267 3.32 -26.59 8.72
C PRO A 267 1.83 -26.93 8.75
N ASN A 268 1.49 -28.22 8.56
CA ASN A 268 0.11 -28.67 8.36
C ASN A 268 -0.85 -28.22 9.48
N HIS A 269 -0.37 -28.02 10.71
CA HIS A 269 -1.22 -27.54 11.80
C HIS A 269 -1.75 -26.11 11.53
N VAL A 270 -0.94 -25.24 10.93
CA VAL A 270 -1.36 -23.89 10.54
C VAL A 270 -2.42 -23.97 9.45
N LEU A 271 -2.22 -24.80 8.43
CA LEU A 271 -3.21 -24.99 7.36
C LEU A 271 -4.55 -25.51 7.89
N LYS A 272 -4.51 -26.49 8.82
CA LYS A 272 -5.73 -27.00 9.49
C LYS A 272 -6.42 -25.92 10.33
N MET A 273 -5.65 -25.14 11.08
CA MET A 273 -6.17 -24.03 11.88
C MET A 273 -6.84 -22.97 11.00
N MET A 274 -6.27 -22.69 9.83
CA MET A 274 -6.87 -21.75 8.86
C MET A 274 -8.15 -22.30 8.23
N SER A 275 -8.16 -23.56 7.80
CA SER A 275 -9.39 -24.22 7.29
C SER A 275 -10.50 -24.15 8.34
N HIS A 276 -10.17 -24.47 9.60
CA HIS A 276 -11.14 -24.43 10.69
C HIS A 276 -11.71 -23.04 10.91
N TYR A 277 -10.87 -21.99 10.92
CA TYR A 277 -11.36 -20.62 11.10
C TYR A 277 -12.26 -20.17 9.95
N VAL A 278 -11.88 -20.45 8.70
CA VAL A 278 -12.68 -20.11 7.53
C VAL A 278 -14.03 -20.82 7.54
N GLU A 279 -14.06 -22.07 7.97
CA GLU A 279 -15.28 -22.86 8.00
C GLU A 279 -16.22 -22.49 9.17
N HIS A 280 -15.67 -22.11 10.34
CA HIS A 280 -16.47 -22.00 11.57
C HIS A 280 -16.55 -20.59 12.16
N VAL A 281 -15.53 -19.75 11.95
CA VAL A 281 -15.42 -18.45 12.62
C VAL A 281 -15.69 -17.30 11.65
N MET A 282 -15.35 -17.47 10.38
CA MET A 282 -15.52 -16.41 9.39
C MET A 282 -16.99 -16.34 8.92
N PRO A 283 -17.67 -15.19 9.08
CA PRO A 283 -19.04 -15.03 8.62
C PRO A 283 -19.11 -15.26 7.11
N SER A 284 -20.00 -16.15 6.67
CA SER A 284 -20.20 -16.36 5.24
C SER A 284 -20.76 -15.09 4.59
N LEU A 285 -20.49 -14.87 3.29
CA LEU A 285 -21.09 -13.76 2.53
C LEU A 285 -22.61 -13.73 2.68
N ARG A 286 -23.24 -14.91 2.73
CA ARG A 286 -24.67 -15.06 2.99
C ARG A 286 -25.05 -14.55 4.37
N GLN A 287 -24.29 -14.90 5.40
CA GLN A 287 -24.53 -14.48 6.78
C GLN A 287 -24.36 -12.97 6.94
N MET A 288 -23.31 -12.38 6.37
CA MET A 288 -23.11 -10.92 6.36
C MET A 288 -24.25 -10.19 5.64
N TYR A 289 -24.76 -10.76 4.53
CA TYR A 289 -25.90 -10.19 3.81
C TYR A 289 -27.19 -10.27 4.64
N GLU A 290 -27.46 -11.42 5.27
CA GLU A 290 -28.63 -11.60 6.14
C GLU A 290 -28.56 -10.71 7.38
N GLU A 291 -27.37 -10.50 7.95
CA GLU A 291 -27.11 -9.63 9.10
C GLU A 291 -27.26 -8.15 8.73
N GLY A 292 -26.62 -7.69 7.65
CA GLY A 292 -26.79 -6.32 7.15
C GLY A 292 -28.24 -6.01 6.75
N GLY A 293 -28.98 -7.01 6.25
CA GLY A 293 -30.41 -6.90 5.99
C GLY A 293 -31.27 -6.76 7.26
N ARG A 294 -30.86 -7.35 8.39
CA ARG A 294 -31.51 -7.16 9.70
C ARG A 294 -31.22 -5.77 10.25
N GLU A 295 -29.96 -5.32 10.20
CA GLU A 295 -29.58 -3.99 10.67
C GLU A 295 -30.32 -2.87 9.91
N MET A 296 -30.49 -3.03 8.58
CA MET A 296 -31.29 -2.07 7.79
C MET A 296 -32.78 -2.08 8.14
N ARG A 297 -33.32 -3.23 8.56
CA ARG A 297 -34.72 -3.34 9.02
C ARG A 297 -34.91 -2.79 10.43
N GLU A 298 -33.92 -2.96 11.31
CA GLU A 298 -33.95 -2.42 12.67
C GLU A 298 -33.78 -0.89 12.69
N LYS A 299 -33.15 -0.32 11.65
CA LYS A 299 -33.00 1.14 11.50
C LYS A 299 -34.20 1.86 10.88
N LYS A 300 -35.25 1.14 10.47
CA LYS A 300 -36.42 1.72 9.76
C LYS A 300 -37.67 1.68 10.64
#